data_AF-A0A813LZI3-F1
#
_entry.id   AF-A0A813LZI3-F1
#
_cell.length_a   1.000
_cell.length_b   1.000
_cell.length_c   1.000
_cell.angle_alpha   90.00
_cell.angle_beta   90.00
_cell.angle_gamma   90.00
#
_symmetry.space_group_name_H-M   'P 1'
#
loop_
_entity.id
_entity.type
_entity.pdbx_description
1 polymer ?
#
loop_
_entity_poly.entity_id
_entity_poly.type
_entity_poly.pdbx_seq_one_letter_code
_entity_poly.pdbx_strand_id
1 'polypeptide(L)'
;MPSLAARLLAAASLISSAHAGCSNGQWTDAYCPERCYVDGEGAAVVSCGSKDGDQCGMRMSSNSHVGQGLHAMGVKAAPGDGVATTFYLSNNGGLYDKTKQHPWVEIDFEIMGHQAAADHTKIWTNLFTGVGVEHNQMITVPFDATAGYHTYAVDLTDSSVAWVVDGVTYRKEDITSLADVVAAVRSSAFQELVSVWGKSSRDAGEGIPEFREALGILDRNQNNFPIHAGFKRAQQRSADAIPARIYVLRFSLARTGQSRMGRSGFISSRIEPSSHCEISS
;
A
#
# COMPACT_ATOMS: atom_id res chain seq x y z
N MET A 1 29.89 4.18 -64.77
CA MET A 1 30.44 4.44 -63.42
C MET A 1 29.27 4.62 -62.46
N PRO A 2 29.02 3.73 -61.49
CA PRO A 2 27.96 3.93 -60.50
C PRO A 2 28.49 4.77 -59.33
N SER A 3 27.71 5.75 -58.91
CA SER A 3 27.98 6.62 -57.77
C SER A 3 27.65 5.87 -56.46
N LEU A 4 28.65 5.64 -55.60
CA LEU A 4 28.45 5.16 -54.23
C LEU A 4 27.79 6.27 -53.40
N ALA A 5 26.52 6.08 -53.03
CA ALA A 5 25.90 6.84 -51.95
C ALA A 5 26.16 6.10 -50.63
N ALA A 6 27.07 6.62 -49.81
CA ALA A 6 27.30 6.13 -48.45
C ALA A 6 26.08 6.50 -47.56
N ARG A 7 25.37 5.49 -47.07
CA ARG A 7 24.33 5.67 -46.05
C ARG A 7 25.00 5.80 -44.68
N LEU A 8 25.01 7.00 -44.10
CA LEU A 8 25.28 7.15 -42.67
C LEU A 8 24.09 6.59 -41.89
N LEU A 9 24.31 5.46 -41.21
CA LEU A 9 23.42 4.98 -40.15
C LEU A 9 23.78 5.75 -38.88
N ALA A 10 22.96 6.74 -38.52
CA ALA A 10 23.01 7.35 -37.20
C ALA A 10 22.44 6.33 -36.19
N ALA A 11 23.31 5.70 -35.41
CA ALA A 11 22.89 4.91 -34.26
C ALA A 11 22.44 5.88 -33.16
N ALA A 12 21.13 6.07 -33.02
CA ALA A 12 20.57 6.77 -31.87
C ALA A 12 20.75 5.87 -30.64
N SER A 13 21.74 6.17 -29.80
CA SER A 13 21.86 5.57 -28.48
C SER A 13 20.69 6.06 -27.63
N LEU A 14 19.68 5.19 -27.47
CA LEU A 14 18.65 5.37 -26.46
C LEU A 14 19.32 5.28 -25.09
N ILE A 15 19.61 6.42 -24.48
CA ILE A 15 20.01 6.49 -23.08
C ILE A 15 18.74 6.24 -22.28
N SER A 16 18.49 4.99 -21.89
CA SER A 16 17.52 4.70 -20.84
C SER A 16 18.07 5.26 -19.54
N SER A 17 17.57 6.41 -19.10
CA SER A 17 17.78 6.90 -17.75
C SER A 17 17.25 5.85 -16.78
N ALA A 18 18.17 5.19 -16.06
CA ALA A 18 17.83 4.30 -14.97
C ALA A 18 17.11 5.13 -13.90
N HIS A 19 15.80 4.97 -13.78
CA HIS A 19 15.04 5.55 -12.69
C HIS A 19 15.26 4.64 -11.47
N ALA A 20 15.88 5.18 -10.44
CA ALA A 20 15.88 4.53 -9.14
C ALA A 20 14.47 4.72 -8.57
N GLY A 21 13.63 3.67 -8.63
CA GLY A 21 12.33 3.65 -7.96
C GLY A 21 12.48 3.73 -6.44
N CYS A 22 11.46 3.33 -5.70
CA CYS A 22 11.46 3.43 -4.24
C CYS A 22 11.82 2.12 -3.53
N SER A 23 12.04 1.04 -4.28
CA SER A 23 12.50 -0.24 -3.73
C SER A 23 13.77 -0.12 -2.89
N ASN A 24 13.87 -1.01 -1.90
CA ASN A 24 14.99 -1.13 -0.98
C ASN A 24 14.97 -2.52 -0.33
N GLY A 25 15.87 -2.76 0.63
CA GLY A 25 16.01 -4.09 1.25
C GLY A 25 14.75 -4.67 1.91
N GLN A 26 13.76 -3.84 2.24
CA GLN A 26 12.53 -4.26 2.93
C GLN A 26 11.29 -4.23 2.04
N TRP A 27 11.29 -3.46 0.96
CA TRP A 27 10.12 -3.23 0.09
C TRP A 27 10.52 -3.25 -1.38
N THR A 28 9.68 -3.82 -2.22
CA THR A 28 9.89 -3.94 -3.66
C THR A 28 8.81 -3.17 -4.41
N ASP A 29 9.17 -2.59 -5.56
CA ASP A 29 8.23 -1.95 -6.47
C ASP A 29 7.38 -3.05 -7.14
N ALA A 30 6.07 -3.01 -6.99
CA ALA A 30 5.14 -3.98 -7.57
C ALA A 30 4.78 -3.62 -9.02
N TYR A 31 4.62 -2.33 -9.33
CA TYR A 31 4.45 -1.82 -10.69
C TYR A 31 4.85 -0.33 -10.80
N CYS A 32 5.14 0.14 -12.02
CA CYS A 32 5.54 1.52 -12.37
C CYS A 32 6.58 2.18 -11.44
N PRO A 33 7.73 1.53 -11.18
CA PRO A 33 8.77 2.05 -10.27
C PRO A 33 9.27 3.45 -10.66
N GLU A 34 9.22 3.81 -11.94
CA GLU A 34 9.67 5.09 -12.48
C GLU A 34 8.88 6.31 -11.98
N ARG A 35 7.73 6.09 -11.31
CA ARG A 35 6.87 7.15 -10.74
C ARG A 35 7.12 7.40 -9.26
N CYS A 36 8.14 6.78 -8.69
CA CYS A 36 8.52 7.00 -7.30
C CYS A 36 9.97 7.42 -7.17
N TYR A 37 10.23 8.31 -6.23
CA TYR A 37 11.58 8.67 -5.80
C TYR A 37 11.62 8.82 -4.28
N VAL A 38 12.82 8.71 -3.69
CA VAL A 38 13.02 8.95 -2.26
C VAL A 38 13.47 10.40 -2.05
N ASP A 39 12.77 11.15 -1.21
CA ASP A 39 13.12 12.55 -0.91
C ASP A 39 14.31 12.67 0.06
N GLY A 40 14.75 13.91 0.33
CA GLY A 40 15.86 14.19 1.24
C GLY A 40 15.60 13.82 2.71
N GLU A 41 14.35 13.52 3.08
CA GLU A 41 13.95 13.06 4.41
C GLU A 41 13.76 11.53 4.47
N GLY A 42 14.01 10.83 3.35
CA GLY A 42 13.91 9.38 3.25
C GLY A 42 12.47 8.87 3.04
N ALA A 43 11.52 9.74 2.70
CA ALA A 43 10.17 9.32 2.36
C ALA A 43 10.10 8.84 0.90
N ALA A 44 9.35 7.77 0.65
CA ALA A 44 9.01 7.36 -0.70
C ALA A 44 7.90 8.28 -1.22
N VAL A 45 8.18 9.04 -2.27
CA VAL A 45 7.27 10.00 -2.88
C VAL A 45 6.77 9.44 -4.20
N VAL A 46 5.47 9.17 -4.26
CA VAL A 46 4.79 8.63 -5.43
C VAL A 46 4.11 9.74 -6.20
N SER A 47 4.31 9.75 -7.51
CA SER A 47 3.78 10.76 -8.42
C SER A 47 2.56 10.24 -9.18
N CYS A 48 1.47 11.00 -9.14
CA CYS A 48 0.41 10.91 -10.13
C CYS A 48 0.69 11.98 -11.20
N GLY A 49 1.09 11.54 -12.39
CA GLY A 49 1.76 12.38 -13.39
C GLY A 49 0.84 13.26 -14.21
N SER A 50 -0.42 12.87 -14.38
CA SER A 50 -1.41 13.63 -15.15
C SER A 50 -2.83 13.20 -14.78
N LYS A 51 -3.83 13.76 -15.48
CA LYS A 51 -5.24 13.35 -15.37
C LYS A 51 -5.59 12.04 -16.10
N ASP A 52 -4.57 11.36 -16.61
CA ASP A 52 -4.67 10.04 -17.17
C ASP A 52 -4.43 9.01 -16.05
N GLY A 53 -5.43 8.14 -15.79
CA GLY A 53 -5.34 7.08 -14.78
C GLY A 53 -4.15 6.15 -14.99
N ASP A 54 -3.80 5.85 -16.25
CA ASP A 54 -2.65 5.02 -16.60
C ASP A 54 -1.33 5.69 -16.25
N GLN A 55 -1.31 7.02 -16.06
CA GLN A 55 -0.15 7.82 -15.64
C GLN A 55 -0.20 8.22 -14.16
N CYS A 56 -1.13 7.67 -13.39
CA CYS A 56 -1.36 8.06 -12.01
C CYS A 56 -0.83 7.02 -11.02
N GLY A 57 0.40 7.21 -10.54
CA GLY A 57 0.92 6.46 -9.40
C GLY A 57 1.52 5.08 -9.72
N MET A 58 1.80 4.35 -8.64
CA MET A 58 2.58 3.10 -8.58
C MET A 58 2.15 2.31 -7.34
N ARG A 59 2.67 1.09 -7.19
CA ARG A 59 2.51 0.29 -5.96
C ARG A 59 3.85 -0.25 -5.48
N MET A 60 4.01 -0.34 -4.17
CA MET A 60 5.07 -1.10 -3.50
C MET A 60 4.47 -2.14 -2.54
N SER A 61 5.22 -3.19 -2.27
CA SER A 61 4.88 -4.19 -1.26
C SER A 61 6.06 -4.54 -0.37
N SER A 62 5.77 -4.97 0.86
CA SER A 62 6.76 -5.51 1.78
C SER A 62 7.35 -6.82 1.24
N ASN A 63 8.65 -7.01 1.42
CA ASN A 63 9.34 -8.25 1.04
C ASN A 63 9.01 -9.41 1.99
N SER A 64 8.57 -9.09 3.21
CA SER A 64 8.19 -10.07 4.23
C SER A 64 6.67 -10.05 4.45
N HIS A 65 6.14 -11.22 4.79
CA HIS A 65 4.77 -11.32 5.24
C HIS A 65 4.64 -11.02 6.74
N VAL A 66 3.47 -10.53 7.14
CA VAL A 66 3.13 -10.07 8.48
C VAL A 66 1.81 -10.71 8.95
N GLY A 67 1.65 -10.79 10.27
CA GLY A 67 0.47 -11.36 10.93
C GLY A 67 0.00 -10.45 12.06
N GLN A 68 -0.19 -10.99 13.26
CA GLN A 68 -0.49 -10.18 14.45
C GLN A 68 0.50 -9.03 14.67
N GLY A 69 0.00 -7.92 15.21
CA GLY A 69 0.80 -6.74 15.56
C GLY A 69 0.22 -5.44 15.03
N LEU A 70 0.91 -4.35 15.34
CA LEU A 70 0.59 -3.00 14.87
C LEU A 70 1.43 -2.69 13.64
N HIS A 71 0.79 -2.62 12.48
CA HIS A 71 1.41 -2.36 11.18
C HIS A 71 1.13 -0.93 10.78
N ALA A 72 2.16 -0.10 10.69
CA ALA A 72 2.00 1.36 10.63
C ALA A 72 2.79 1.98 9.47
N MET A 73 2.13 2.91 8.78
CA MET A 73 2.70 3.73 7.72
C MET A 73 2.42 5.21 7.99
N GLY A 74 3.45 6.04 7.94
CA GLY A 74 3.30 7.48 7.83
C GLY A 74 2.87 7.83 6.42
N VAL A 75 1.73 8.47 6.25
CA VAL A 75 1.18 8.83 4.94
C VAL A 75 0.91 10.32 4.89
N LYS A 76 1.31 10.94 3.78
CA LYS A 76 0.79 12.23 3.32
C LYS A 76 0.07 11.99 2.00
N ALA A 77 -1.25 12.12 1.98
CA ALA A 77 -2.05 11.75 0.83
C ALA A 77 -1.94 12.75 -0.33
N ALA A 78 -2.17 12.26 -1.56
CA ALA A 78 -2.30 13.12 -2.73
C ALA A 78 -3.64 13.90 -2.71
N PRO A 79 -3.64 15.19 -3.06
CA PRO A 79 -4.86 16.01 -3.01
C PRO A 79 -5.72 15.94 -4.29
N GLY A 80 -7.01 16.24 -4.12
CA GLY A 80 -7.96 16.53 -5.20
C GLY A 80 -8.71 15.31 -5.74
N ASP A 81 -9.58 15.58 -6.72
CA ASP A 81 -10.51 14.58 -7.23
C ASP A 81 -9.83 13.40 -7.93
N GLY A 82 -10.42 12.22 -7.79
CA GLY A 82 -10.12 11.05 -8.60
C GLY A 82 -8.79 10.36 -8.30
N VAL A 83 -8.10 10.75 -7.21
CA VAL A 83 -6.86 10.12 -6.75
C VAL A 83 -7.07 9.50 -5.37
N ALA A 84 -6.55 8.29 -5.19
CA ALA A 84 -6.50 7.59 -3.92
C ALA A 84 -5.05 7.34 -3.52
N THR A 85 -4.77 7.52 -2.24
CA THR A 85 -3.53 7.09 -1.58
C THR A 85 -3.89 5.98 -0.61
N THR A 86 -3.30 4.79 -0.77
CA THR A 86 -3.69 3.62 0.02
C THR A 86 -2.54 3.07 0.86
N PHE A 87 -2.90 2.54 2.01
CA PHE A 87 -2.07 1.67 2.83
C PHE A 87 -2.94 0.48 3.24
N TYR A 88 -2.51 -0.72 2.91
CA TYR A 88 -3.34 -1.90 3.09
C TYR A 88 -2.54 -3.17 3.34
N LEU A 89 -3.18 -4.15 3.95
CA LEU A 89 -2.62 -5.47 4.19
C LEU A 89 -3.42 -6.50 3.39
N SER A 90 -2.76 -7.36 2.62
CA SER A 90 -3.44 -8.32 1.75
C SER A 90 -2.76 -9.69 1.74
N ASN A 91 -3.55 -10.76 1.85
CA ASN A 91 -3.04 -12.14 1.88
C ASN A 91 -2.70 -12.71 0.49
N ASN A 92 -3.00 -11.98 -0.57
CA ASN A 92 -2.74 -12.38 -1.96
C ASN A 92 -2.06 -11.26 -2.77
N GLY A 93 -1.44 -10.29 -2.08
CA GLY A 93 -0.65 -9.23 -2.72
C GLY A 93 -1.48 -8.14 -3.40
N GLY A 94 -2.74 -7.93 -2.97
CA GLY A 94 -3.60 -6.89 -3.54
C GLY A 94 -4.05 -7.21 -4.96
N LEU A 95 -4.25 -8.49 -5.25
CA LEU A 95 -4.80 -8.97 -6.50
C LEU A 95 -6.08 -9.73 -6.18
N TYR A 96 -7.22 -9.16 -6.57
CA TYR A 96 -8.48 -9.88 -6.46
C TYR A 96 -8.40 -11.21 -7.25
N ASP A 97 -8.50 -12.34 -6.54
CA ASP A 97 -8.66 -13.65 -7.16
C ASP A 97 -10.07 -13.76 -7.77
N LYS A 98 -10.16 -13.31 -9.03
CA LYS A 98 -11.38 -13.40 -9.85
C LYS A 98 -11.82 -14.85 -10.09
N THR A 99 -10.96 -15.83 -9.88
CA THR A 99 -11.33 -17.25 -10.02
C THR A 99 -12.20 -17.74 -8.87
N LYS A 100 -12.26 -16.97 -7.78
CA LYS A 100 -13.05 -17.26 -6.59
C LYS A 100 -12.62 -18.54 -5.85
N GLN A 101 -11.37 -18.95 -6.02
CA GLN A 101 -10.85 -20.22 -5.49
C GLN A 101 -10.12 -20.06 -4.16
N HIS A 102 -9.53 -18.89 -3.93
CA HIS A 102 -8.79 -18.60 -2.70
C HIS A 102 -9.45 -17.48 -1.89
N PRO A 103 -9.47 -17.59 -0.56
CA PRO A 103 -9.92 -16.50 0.29
C PRO A 103 -9.09 -15.25 0.04
N TRP A 104 -9.76 -14.15 -0.25
CA TRP A 104 -9.19 -12.81 -0.30
C TRP A 104 -9.48 -12.13 1.03
N VAL A 105 -8.42 -11.92 1.81
CA VAL A 105 -8.46 -11.13 3.03
C VAL A 105 -7.60 -9.91 2.82
N GLU A 106 -8.23 -8.76 2.90
CA GLU A 106 -7.59 -7.46 2.69
C GLU A 106 -8.15 -6.42 3.64
N ILE A 107 -7.29 -5.53 4.12
CA ILE A 107 -7.61 -4.54 5.15
C ILE A 107 -7.08 -3.20 4.68
N ASP A 108 -7.98 -2.25 4.45
CA ASP A 108 -7.67 -1.05 3.68
C ASP A 108 -7.80 0.23 4.48
N PHE A 109 -6.82 1.13 4.27
CA PHE A 109 -7.05 2.57 4.29
C PHE A 109 -6.98 3.09 2.86
N GLU A 110 -8.04 3.74 2.41
CA GLU A 110 -8.11 4.41 1.11
C GLU A 110 -8.43 5.89 1.33
N ILE A 111 -7.38 6.71 1.25
CA ILE A 111 -7.46 8.15 1.48
C ILE A 111 -7.66 8.81 0.12
N MET A 112 -8.88 9.24 -0.14
CA MET A 112 -9.28 9.88 -1.40
C MET A 112 -9.05 11.39 -1.30
N GLY A 113 -8.27 11.96 -2.23
CA GLY A 113 -7.97 13.39 -2.22
C GLY A 113 -9.22 14.28 -2.30
N HIS A 114 -10.31 13.78 -2.89
CA HIS A 114 -11.62 14.44 -2.95
C HIS A 114 -12.25 14.67 -1.56
N GLN A 115 -11.92 13.81 -0.59
CA GLN A 115 -12.51 13.83 0.75
C GLN A 115 -11.66 14.59 1.78
N ALA A 116 -10.53 15.16 1.37
CA ALA A 116 -9.64 15.91 2.25
C ALA A 116 -10.07 17.39 2.32
N ALA A 117 -10.18 17.90 3.55
CA ALA A 117 -10.43 19.29 3.85
C ALA A 117 -9.63 19.72 5.09
N ALA A 118 -9.51 21.03 5.30
CA ALA A 118 -8.63 21.63 6.32
C ALA A 118 -8.81 21.05 7.74
N ASP A 119 -10.04 20.78 8.16
CA ASP A 119 -10.41 20.36 9.51
C ASP A 119 -11.02 18.94 9.57
N HIS A 120 -11.22 18.31 8.41
CA HIS A 120 -11.70 16.94 8.36
C HIS A 120 -11.28 16.25 7.08
N THR A 121 -10.90 14.98 7.19
CA THR A 121 -10.76 14.09 6.03
C THR A 121 -11.63 12.86 6.26
N LYS A 122 -12.47 12.53 5.30
CA LYS A 122 -13.15 11.22 5.31
C LYS A 122 -12.27 10.18 4.64
N ILE A 123 -12.14 9.02 5.26
CA ILE A 123 -11.26 7.95 4.79
C ILE A 123 -12.10 6.69 4.64
N TRP A 124 -11.99 6.06 3.48
CA TRP A 124 -12.62 4.78 3.23
C TRP A 124 -11.78 3.68 3.86
N THR A 125 -12.43 2.84 4.67
CA THR A 125 -11.81 1.66 5.25
C THR A 125 -12.58 0.45 4.81
N ASN A 126 -11.89 -0.65 4.54
CA ASN A 126 -12.54 -1.89 4.14
C ASN A 126 -11.86 -3.10 4.78
N LEU A 127 -12.66 -4.13 5.02
CA LEU A 127 -12.17 -5.47 5.29
C LEU A 127 -12.80 -6.36 4.21
N PHE A 128 -11.99 -6.94 3.36
CA PHE A 128 -12.43 -7.99 2.45
C PHE A 128 -12.33 -9.36 3.14
N THR A 129 -13.33 -10.20 2.91
CA THR A 129 -13.38 -11.58 3.40
C THR A 129 -13.87 -12.53 2.33
N GLY A 130 -13.62 -13.82 2.54
CA GLY A 130 -14.08 -14.90 1.69
C GLY A 130 -13.67 -14.63 0.25
N VAL A 131 -14.63 -14.38 -0.62
CA VAL A 131 -14.38 -14.22 -2.05
C VAL A 131 -14.91 -12.88 -2.58
N GLY A 132 -14.38 -11.80 -2.00
CA GLY A 132 -14.75 -10.42 -2.34
C GLY A 132 -16.00 -9.95 -1.62
N VAL A 133 -16.21 -10.38 -0.38
CA VAL A 133 -17.23 -9.79 0.49
C VAL A 133 -16.64 -8.56 1.17
N GLU A 134 -17.22 -7.40 0.88
CA GLU A 134 -16.83 -6.12 1.47
C GLU A 134 -17.49 -5.86 2.82
N HIS A 135 -16.71 -5.27 3.72
CA HIS A 135 -17.16 -4.71 4.98
C HIS A 135 -16.64 -3.26 5.06
N ASN A 136 -17.12 -2.39 4.18
CA ASN A 136 -16.61 -1.02 4.09
C ASN A 136 -17.25 -0.08 5.14
N GLN A 137 -16.50 0.94 5.53
CA GLN A 137 -16.96 2.03 6.39
C GLN A 137 -16.15 3.31 6.13
N MET A 138 -16.83 4.46 6.14
CA MET A 138 -16.17 5.76 6.19
C MET A 138 -15.84 6.15 7.63
N ILE A 139 -14.57 6.44 7.91
CA ILE A 139 -14.15 7.13 9.14
C ILE A 139 -13.88 8.61 8.84
N THR A 140 -13.82 9.46 9.86
CA THR A 140 -13.48 10.88 9.70
C THR A 140 -12.42 11.28 10.71
N VAL A 141 -11.30 11.80 10.22
CA VAL A 141 -10.18 12.29 11.03
C VAL A 141 -10.20 13.82 11.08
N PRO A 142 -9.78 14.47 12.18
CA PRO A 142 -9.98 15.91 12.41
C PRO A 142 -8.84 16.78 11.81
N PHE A 143 -8.39 16.44 10.60
CA PHE A 143 -7.28 17.14 9.92
C PHE A 143 -7.32 16.91 8.41
N ASP A 144 -6.56 17.72 7.67
CA ASP A 144 -6.28 17.54 6.25
C ASP A 144 -5.18 16.49 6.03
N ALA A 145 -5.55 15.30 5.53
CA ALA A 145 -4.61 14.21 5.28
C ALA A 145 -3.62 14.48 4.14
N THR A 146 -3.79 15.56 3.38
CA THR A 146 -2.92 15.95 2.26
C THR A 146 -1.90 17.01 2.67
N ALA A 147 -2.16 17.74 3.76
CA ALA A 147 -1.33 18.84 4.23
C ALA A 147 -0.02 18.37 4.92
N GLY A 148 0.01 17.16 5.47
CA GLY A 148 1.14 16.67 6.25
C GLY A 148 1.14 15.15 6.42
N TYR A 149 2.21 14.64 7.04
CA TYR A 149 2.32 13.22 7.38
C TYR A 149 1.55 12.91 8.66
N HIS A 150 0.69 11.90 8.59
CA HIS A 150 0.00 11.28 9.73
C HIS A 150 0.29 9.78 9.76
N THR A 151 0.19 9.15 10.93
CA THR A 151 0.46 7.72 11.08
C THR A 151 -0.84 6.93 10.98
N TYR A 152 -0.94 6.06 9.98
CA TYR A 152 -2.06 5.15 9.77
C TYR A 152 -1.59 3.74 10.09
N ALA A 153 -2.34 3.04 10.93
CA ALA A 153 -1.97 1.72 11.38
C ALA A 153 -3.14 0.75 11.44
N VAL A 154 -2.86 -0.50 11.12
CA VAL A 154 -3.76 -1.64 11.33
C VAL A 154 -3.24 -2.42 12.54
N ASP A 155 -4.06 -2.51 13.59
CA ASP A 155 -3.78 -3.31 14.78
C ASP A 155 -4.48 -4.68 14.67
N LEU A 156 -3.67 -5.73 14.53
CA LEU A 156 -4.11 -7.10 14.32
C LEU A 156 -3.94 -7.94 15.57
N THR A 157 -5.05 -8.49 16.07
CA THR A 157 -5.08 -9.49 17.14
C THR A 157 -5.83 -10.74 16.68
N ASP A 158 -5.78 -11.80 17.48
CA ASP A 158 -6.56 -13.03 17.22
C ASP A 158 -8.08 -12.84 17.23
N SER A 159 -8.56 -11.69 17.69
CA SER A 159 -10.00 -11.41 17.86
C SER A 159 -10.44 -10.11 17.21
N SER A 160 -9.52 -9.26 16.75
CA SER A 160 -9.91 -7.98 16.16
C SER A 160 -8.96 -7.45 15.10
N VAL A 161 -9.55 -6.70 14.17
CA VAL A 161 -8.85 -5.76 13.28
C VAL A 161 -9.24 -4.35 13.72
N ALA A 162 -8.29 -3.45 13.90
CA ALA A 162 -8.58 -2.04 14.21
C ALA A 162 -7.79 -1.07 13.33
N TRP A 163 -8.46 -0.01 12.88
CA TRP A 163 -7.89 1.09 12.12
C TRP A 163 -7.57 2.22 13.08
N VAL A 164 -6.28 2.50 13.20
CA VAL A 164 -5.70 3.46 14.13
C VAL A 164 -5.06 4.59 13.35
N VAL A 165 -5.41 5.84 13.67
CA VAL A 165 -4.79 7.03 13.07
C VAL A 165 -4.22 7.90 14.19
N ASP A 166 -2.93 8.19 14.12
CA ASP A 166 -2.17 8.91 15.15
C ASP A 166 -2.38 8.37 16.58
N GLY A 167 -2.50 7.04 16.69
CA GLY A 167 -2.70 6.35 17.97
C GLY A 167 -4.15 6.33 18.46
N VAL A 168 -5.11 6.90 17.72
CA VAL A 168 -6.54 6.86 18.03
C VAL A 168 -7.23 5.80 17.16
N THR A 169 -7.97 4.89 17.79
CA THR A 169 -8.77 3.90 17.06
C THR A 169 -10.06 4.53 16.53
N TYR A 170 -10.25 4.52 15.21
CA TYR A 170 -11.44 5.06 14.55
C TYR A 170 -12.44 3.97 14.15
N ARG A 171 -11.96 2.76 13.93
CA ARG A 171 -12.78 1.59 13.60
C ARG A 171 -12.17 0.34 14.23
N LYS A 172 -13.01 -0.56 14.72
CA LYS A 172 -12.60 -1.87 15.23
C LYS A 172 -13.67 -2.90 14.94
N GLU A 173 -13.26 -4.01 14.36
CA GLU A 173 -14.12 -5.15 14.04
C GLU A 173 -13.76 -6.35 14.91
N ASP A 174 -14.79 -7.10 15.34
CA ASP A 174 -14.62 -8.43 15.93
C ASP A 174 -14.51 -9.44 14.78
N ILE A 175 -13.38 -10.15 14.70
CA ILE A 175 -13.11 -11.11 13.64
C ILE A 175 -13.24 -12.56 14.10
N THR A 176 -13.69 -12.83 15.33
CA THR A 176 -13.71 -14.18 15.91
C THR A 176 -14.54 -15.18 15.10
N SER A 177 -15.58 -14.72 14.40
CA SER A 177 -16.39 -15.55 13.49
C SER A 177 -15.86 -15.60 12.04
N LEU A 178 -14.81 -14.86 11.71
CA LEU A 178 -14.24 -14.75 10.37
C LEU A 178 -12.99 -15.65 10.27
N ALA A 179 -13.21 -16.94 10.03
CA ALA A 179 -12.18 -17.97 10.12
C ALA A 179 -10.99 -17.76 9.17
N ASP A 180 -11.24 -17.23 7.98
CA ASP A 180 -10.22 -16.86 6.99
C ASP A 180 -9.34 -15.69 7.46
N VAL A 181 -9.95 -14.66 8.04
CA VAL A 181 -9.24 -13.51 8.60
C VAL A 181 -8.38 -13.95 9.79
N VAL A 182 -8.94 -14.71 10.73
CA VAL A 182 -8.20 -15.27 11.87
C VAL A 182 -7.03 -16.13 11.41
N ALA A 183 -7.23 -16.96 10.37
CA ALA A 183 -6.16 -17.78 9.80
C ALA A 183 -5.06 -16.94 9.16
N ALA A 184 -5.39 -15.88 8.43
CA ALA A 184 -4.42 -14.97 7.81
C ALA A 184 -3.60 -14.21 8.86
N VAL A 185 -4.24 -13.72 9.92
CA VAL A 185 -3.59 -13.04 11.05
C VAL A 185 -2.61 -13.97 11.77
N ARG A 186 -2.98 -15.23 12.02
CA ARG A 186 -2.14 -16.19 12.74
C ARG A 186 -0.99 -16.74 11.92
N SER A 187 -1.19 -16.92 10.61
CA SER A 187 -0.19 -17.53 9.73
C SER A 187 0.82 -16.55 9.16
N SER A 188 0.70 -15.26 9.50
CA SER A 188 1.48 -14.18 8.87
C SER A 188 1.36 -14.21 7.35
N ALA A 189 0.12 -14.21 6.85
CA ALA A 189 -0.15 -14.32 5.41
C ALA A 189 -0.11 -12.97 4.68
N PHE A 190 -0.16 -11.84 5.39
CA PHE A 190 -0.34 -10.54 4.76
C PHE A 190 0.99 -10.00 4.21
N GLN A 191 0.98 -9.42 3.02
CA GLN A 191 1.95 -8.38 2.68
C GLN A 191 1.37 -7.03 3.09
N GLU A 192 2.23 -6.11 3.47
CA GLU A 192 1.87 -4.69 3.56
C GLU A 192 2.08 -4.07 2.18
N LEU A 193 1.14 -3.22 1.76
CA LEU A 193 1.15 -2.57 0.45
C LEU A 193 0.85 -1.08 0.61
N VAL A 194 1.46 -0.29 -0.27
CA VAL A 194 1.13 1.12 -0.45
C VAL A 194 0.97 1.40 -1.93
N SER A 195 -0.01 2.22 -2.28
CA SER A 195 -0.17 2.67 -3.66
C SER A 195 -0.73 4.08 -3.76
N VAL A 196 -0.50 4.67 -4.93
CA VAL A 196 -1.30 5.79 -5.42
C VAL A 196 -1.87 5.35 -6.75
N TRP A 197 -3.13 5.66 -6.98
CA TRP A 197 -3.79 5.41 -8.26
C TRP A 197 -4.88 6.46 -8.49
N GLY A 198 -5.32 6.59 -9.73
CA GLY A 198 -6.40 7.49 -10.07
C GLY A 198 -7.28 6.97 -11.18
N LYS A 199 -8.53 7.45 -11.21
CA LYS A 199 -9.54 7.06 -12.20
C LYS A 199 -10.12 8.29 -12.86
N SER A 200 -9.94 8.36 -14.17
CA SER A 200 -10.54 9.33 -15.07
C SER A 200 -11.86 8.80 -15.65
N SER A 201 -12.59 9.67 -16.35
CA SER A 201 -13.85 9.36 -17.02
C SER A 201 -13.75 8.29 -18.10
N ARG A 202 -12.54 8.03 -18.60
CA ARG A 202 -12.28 7.03 -19.63
C ARG A 202 -12.06 5.63 -19.05
N ASP A 203 -11.75 5.54 -17.76
CA ASP A 203 -11.37 4.31 -17.11
C ASP A 203 -12.63 3.51 -16.73
N ALA A 204 -12.50 2.18 -16.73
CA ALA A 204 -13.59 1.34 -16.25
C ALA A 204 -13.91 1.69 -14.80
N GLY A 205 -15.21 1.87 -14.51
CA GLY A 205 -15.68 2.12 -13.16
C GLY A 205 -15.51 0.87 -12.30
N GLU A 206 -14.64 0.95 -11.31
CA GLU A 206 -14.43 -0.07 -10.28
C GLU A 206 -14.96 0.43 -8.93
N GLY A 207 -15.31 -0.50 -8.04
CA GLY A 207 -15.95 -0.21 -6.76
C GLY A 207 -17.45 0.06 -6.84
N ILE A 208 -18.09 0.00 -5.67
CA ILE A 208 -19.51 0.34 -5.50
C ILE A 208 -19.77 1.84 -5.75
N PRO A 209 -21.01 2.26 -6.08
CA PRO A 209 -21.32 3.65 -6.41
C PRO A 209 -20.84 4.67 -5.36
N GLU A 210 -20.98 4.34 -4.07
CA GLU A 210 -20.60 5.17 -2.94
C GLU A 210 -19.08 5.41 -2.90
N PHE A 211 -18.29 4.37 -3.19
CA PHE A 211 -16.84 4.46 -3.29
C PHE A 211 -16.43 5.37 -4.45
N ARG A 212 -17.07 5.21 -5.61
CA ARG A 212 -16.80 6.00 -6.80
C ARG A 212 -17.17 7.48 -6.62
N GLU A 213 -18.27 7.74 -5.93
CA GLU A 213 -18.65 9.10 -5.54
C GLU A 213 -17.63 9.70 -4.58
N ALA A 214 -17.21 8.94 -3.56
CA ALA A 214 -16.22 9.39 -2.59
C ALA A 214 -14.85 9.68 -3.23
N LEU A 215 -14.45 8.88 -4.23
CA LEU A 215 -13.21 9.08 -4.98
C LEU A 215 -13.25 10.33 -5.84
N GLY A 216 -14.41 10.65 -6.42
CA GLY A 216 -14.53 11.66 -7.46
C GLY A 216 -13.97 11.17 -8.79
N ILE A 217 -13.55 12.10 -9.65
CA ILE A 217 -13.06 11.78 -11.00
C ILE A 217 -11.87 12.65 -11.36
N LEU A 218 -10.80 12.02 -11.87
CA LEU A 218 -9.49 12.64 -11.99
C LEU A 218 -9.49 13.82 -12.97
N ASP A 219 -10.38 13.80 -13.97
CA ASP A 219 -10.63 14.88 -14.92
C ASP A 219 -10.92 16.22 -14.22
N ARG A 220 -11.63 16.16 -13.08
CA ARG A 220 -12.05 17.34 -12.31
C ARG A 220 -11.01 17.85 -11.32
N ASN A 221 -9.91 17.11 -11.12
CA ASN A 221 -8.85 17.53 -10.21
C ASN A 221 -8.28 18.90 -10.65
N GLN A 222 -8.30 19.87 -9.75
CA GLN A 222 -7.93 21.26 -10.05
C GLN A 222 -6.45 21.56 -9.78
N ASN A 223 -5.71 20.60 -9.22
CA ASN A 223 -4.29 20.77 -8.92
C ASN A 223 -3.43 20.78 -10.18
N ASN A 224 -2.24 21.38 -10.07
CA ASN A 224 -1.20 21.23 -11.07
C ASN A 224 -0.53 19.86 -10.92
N PHE A 225 -0.41 19.14 -12.03
CA PHE A 225 0.26 17.85 -12.07
C PHE A 225 1.76 18.01 -12.37
N PRO A 226 2.64 17.14 -11.83
CA PRO A 226 2.31 15.96 -11.02
C PRO A 226 1.86 16.32 -9.59
N ILE A 227 0.85 15.61 -9.10
CA ILE A 227 0.49 15.59 -7.68
C ILE A 227 1.18 14.41 -7.00
N HIS A 228 1.45 14.53 -5.70
CA HIS A 228 2.29 13.56 -5.00
C HIS A 228 1.63 13.08 -3.71
N ALA A 229 1.84 11.80 -3.40
CA ALA A 229 1.68 11.26 -2.06
C ALA A 229 3.05 10.86 -1.50
N GLY A 230 3.18 10.86 -0.18
CA GLY A 230 4.40 10.47 0.50
C GLY A 230 4.16 9.35 1.49
N PHE A 231 5.12 8.43 1.58
CA PHE A 231 5.12 7.31 2.53
C PHE A 231 6.40 7.35 3.37
N LYS A 232 6.23 7.57 4.67
CA LYS A 232 7.28 7.48 5.69
C LYS A 232 7.07 6.22 6.48
N ARG A 233 8.05 5.33 6.43
CA ARG A 233 8.01 4.13 7.26
C ARG A 233 8.26 4.54 8.70
N ALA A 234 7.53 3.94 9.65
CA ALA A 234 7.97 3.97 11.03
C ALA A 234 9.39 3.41 11.05
N GLN A 235 10.39 4.21 11.46
CA GLN A 235 11.69 3.64 11.79
C GLN A 235 11.41 2.53 12.79
N GLN A 236 11.78 1.29 12.46
CA GLN A 236 11.84 0.24 13.47
C GLN A 236 12.78 0.77 14.54
N ARG A 237 12.22 1.32 15.63
CA ARG A 237 13.01 1.54 16.83
C ARG A 237 13.57 0.18 17.17
N SER A 238 14.87 0.10 17.46
CA SER A 238 15.42 -1.11 18.05
C SER A 238 14.52 -1.53 19.21
N ALA A 239 14.37 -2.83 19.43
CA ALA A 239 13.51 -3.40 20.47
C ALA A 239 13.81 -2.88 21.90
N ASP A 240 14.83 -2.04 22.07
CA ASP A 240 15.29 -1.43 23.32
C ASP A 240 14.53 -0.15 23.72
N ALA A 241 13.61 0.37 22.91
CA ALA A 241 12.98 1.68 23.16
C ALA A 241 11.45 1.69 23.32
N ILE A 242 10.84 0.56 23.70
CA ILE A 242 9.47 0.56 24.22
C ILE A 242 9.57 0.65 25.76
N PRO A 243 9.06 1.72 26.41
CA PRO A 243 8.90 1.68 27.86
C PRO A 243 7.92 0.56 28.16
N ALA A 244 8.41 -0.50 28.80
CA ALA A 244 7.60 -1.64 29.20
C ALA A 244 6.36 -1.13 29.96
N ARG A 245 5.18 -1.23 29.35
CA ARG A 245 3.94 -1.23 30.13
C ARG A 245 4.04 -2.41 31.07
N ILE A 246 4.06 -2.11 32.37
CA ILE A 246 4.12 -3.08 33.45
C ILE A 246 2.87 -3.98 33.35
N TYR A 247 3.03 -5.15 32.73
CA TYR A 247 2.18 -6.30 32.97
C TYR A 247 2.89 -7.15 34.02
N VAL A 248 2.42 -7.08 35.28
CA VAL A 248 2.85 -8.03 36.31
C VAL A 248 2.23 -9.38 36.00
N LEU A 249 2.94 -10.19 35.21
CA LEU A 249 2.65 -11.62 35.06
C LEU A 249 3.75 -12.39 35.79
N ARG A 250 3.40 -12.98 36.93
CA ARG A 250 4.23 -13.97 37.61
C ARG A 250 4.24 -15.25 36.77
N PHE A 251 5.40 -15.63 36.23
CA PHE A 251 5.62 -17.00 35.75
C PHE A 251 6.83 -17.62 36.44
N SER A 252 6.57 -18.82 36.97
CA SER A 252 7.55 -19.74 37.55
C SER A 252 8.39 -20.39 36.45
N LEU A 253 9.69 -20.49 36.68
CA LEU A 253 10.65 -21.11 35.76
C LEU A 253 10.41 -22.62 35.58
N ALA A 254 10.61 -23.07 34.34
CA ALA A 254 11.21 -24.38 34.06
C ALA A 254 12.14 -24.26 32.84
N ARG A 255 13.37 -24.75 33.00
CA ARG A 255 14.43 -24.82 31.98
C ARG A 255 14.27 -26.07 31.11
N THR A 256 14.65 -25.97 29.84
CA THR A 256 15.77 -26.68 29.16
C THR A 256 15.47 -26.93 27.68
N GLY A 257 16.50 -26.86 26.83
CA GLY A 257 16.50 -27.49 25.50
C GLY A 257 17.16 -26.69 24.37
N GLN A 258 18.47 -26.87 24.17
CA GLN A 258 19.19 -26.52 22.93
C GLN A 258 18.79 -27.47 21.79
N SER A 259 18.65 -26.97 20.55
CA SER A 259 19.41 -27.51 19.39
C SER A 259 19.16 -26.82 18.03
N ARG A 260 20.30 -26.59 17.37
CA ARG A 260 20.69 -26.73 15.95
C ARG A 260 19.97 -25.98 14.81
N MET A 261 20.85 -25.32 14.05
CA MET A 261 20.69 -24.77 12.69
C MET A 261 20.30 -25.83 11.65
N GLY A 262 19.42 -25.41 10.73
CA GLY A 262 19.22 -26.02 9.41
C GLY A 262 19.26 -24.93 8.33
N ARG A 263 20.06 -25.17 7.28
CA ARG A 263 20.07 -24.40 6.02
C ARG A 263 18.90 -24.84 5.14
N SER A 264 18.29 -23.92 4.40
CA SER A 264 17.45 -24.25 3.24
C SER A 264 17.57 -23.21 2.13
N GLY A 265 17.49 -23.70 0.91
CA GLY A 265 17.92 -23.06 -0.34
C GLY A 265 17.12 -21.85 -0.79
N PHE A 266 17.83 -20.98 -1.51
CA PHE A 266 17.25 -19.94 -2.35
C PHE A 266 16.61 -20.58 -3.60
N ILE A 267 15.33 -20.31 -3.85
CA ILE A 267 14.70 -20.48 -5.15
C ILE A 267 14.37 -19.08 -5.66
N SER A 268 15.11 -18.65 -6.68
CA SER A 268 14.87 -17.40 -7.40
C SER A 268 13.82 -17.65 -8.47
N SER A 269 12.56 -17.33 -8.21
CA SER A 269 11.56 -17.17 -9.26
C SER A 269 11.71 -15.77 -9.86
N ARG A 270 12.20 -15.73 -11.10
CA ARG A 270 12.32 -14.52 -11.91
C ARG A 270 10.91 -14.08 -12.31
N ILE A 271 10.40 -13.03 -11.68
CA ILE A 271 9.19 -12.33 -12.12
C ILE A 271 9.59 -11.52 -13.36
N GLU A 272 8.98 -11.81 -14.50
CA GLU A 272 9.12 -10.96 -15.68
C GLU A 272 8.38 -9.63 -15.44
N PRO A 273 8.99 -8.47 -15.76
CA PRO A 273 8.32 -7.20 -15.61
C PRO A 273 7.17 -7.11 -16.63
N SER A 274 5.93 -7.01 -16.14
CA SER A 274 4.81 -6.63 -16.98
C SER A 274 5.03 -5.20 -17.47
N SER A 275 5.03 -5.01 -18.79
CA SER A 275 5.23 -3.71 -19.44
C SER A 275 4.00 -2.79 -19.35
N HIS A 276 2.98 -3.17 -18.58
CA HIS A 276 1.71 -2.45 -18.46
C HIS A 276 1.37 -2.18 -17.00
N CYS A 277 1.26 -0.90 -16.71
CA CYS A 277 0.82 -0.29 -15.47
C CYS A 277 -0.70 -0.49 -15.27
N GLU A 278 -1.18 -1.73 -15.13
CA GLU A 278 -2.60 -1.97 -14.87
C GLU A 278 -2.92 -1.80 -13.37
N ILE A 279 -3.95 -1.00 -13.09
CA ILE A 279 -4.51 -0.80 -11.76
C ILE A 279 -5.31 -2.06 -11.40
N SER A 280 -4.92 -2.74 -10.32
CA SER A 280 -5.77 -3.73 -9.65
C SER A 280 -6.12 -3.20 -8.27
N SER A 281 -7.36 -2.72 -8.11
CA SER A 281 -8.07 -2.72 -6.82
C SER A 281 -8.85 -4.03 -6.73
#